data_AF-A0A1I0LQV3-F1
#
_entry.id   AF-A0A1I0LQV3-F1
#
_cell.length_a   1.000
_cell.length_b   1.000
_cell.length_c   1.000
_cell.angle_alpha   90.00
_cell.angle_beta   90.00
_cell.angle_gamma   90.00
#
_symmetry.space_group_name_H-M   'P 1'
#
loop_
_entity.id
_entity.type
_entity.pdbx_description
1 polymer ?
#
loop_
_entity_poly.entity_id
_entity_poly.type
_entity_poly.pdbx_seq_one_letter_code
_entity_poly.pdbx_strand_id
1 'polypeptide(L)'
;MRSGCLITVACAVLVPFAGLYLLFAVPSWANDRKLADLEDRLLAYPPPPETSHTDYGAEGSITLLGNGNHCDYRARISLYTSLSEEAVLRYYAAARIPGVEAERVPLRVYFERHQGDDGFSGSFIVEAFDSTDPGLDLRCH
;
A
#
# COMPACT_ATOMS: atom_id res chain seq x y z
N MET A 1 -26.54 16.53 -43.58
CA MET A 1 -25.09 16.31 -43.83
C MET A 1 -24.15 17.07 -42.86
N ARG A 2 -24.63 17.85 -41.87
CA ARG A 2 -23.77 18.59 -40.92
C ARG A 2 -23.32 17.78 -39.69
N SER A 3 -24.14 16.86 -39.20
CA SER A 3 -23.84 16.11 -37.96
C SER A 3 -22.73 15.07 -38.13
N GLY A 4 -22.60 14.44 -39.31
CA GLY A 4 -21.56 13.43 -39.55
C GLY A 4 -20.14 14.01 -39.52
N CYS A 5 -19.93 15.20 -40.10
CA CYS A 5 -18.61 15.84 -40.14
C CYS A 5 -18.15 16.29 -38.74
N LEU A 6 -19.08 16.80 -37.92
CA LEU A 6 -18.79 17.17 -36.52
C LEU A 6 -18.43 15.96 -35.66
N ILE A 7 -19.10 14.81 -35.86
CA ILE A 7 -18.78 13.56 -35.15
C ILE A 7 -17.40 13.05 -35.56
N THR A 8 -17.06 13.04 -36.85
CA THR A 8 -15.74 12.58 -37.30
C THR A 8 -14.61 13.45 -36.77
N VAL A 9 -14.77 14.78 -36.79
CA VAL A 9 -13.76 15.71 -36.23
C VAL A 9 -13.67 15.57 -34.71
N ALA A 10 -14.80 15.43 -34.01
CA ALA A 10 -14.80 15.20 -32.56
C ALA A 10 -14.11 13.87 -32.20
N CYS A 11 -14.38 12.78 -32.91
CA CYS A 11 -13.72 11.49 -32.71
C CYS A 11 -12.21 11.57 -33.01
N ALA A 12 -11.81 12.24 -34.09
CA ALA A 12 -10.40 12.38 -34.46
C ALA A 12 -9.57 13.12 -33.39
N VAL A 13 -10.21 13.99 -32.61
CA VAL A 13 -9.57 14.71 -31.50
C VAL A 13 -9.71 13.94 -30.18
N LEU A 14 -10.90 13.46 -29.84
CA LEU A 14 -11.16 12.82 -28.53
C LEU A 14 -10.49 11.45 -28.39
N VAL A 15 -10.41 10.66 -29.46
CA VAL A 15 -9.80 9.33 -29.42
C VAL A 15 -8.32 9.37 -29.02
N PRO A 16 -7.45 10.20 -29.61
CA PRO A 16 -6.05 10.26 -29.16
C PRO A 16 -5.91 10.77 -27.73
N PHE A 17 -6.75 11.73 -27.28
CA PHE A 17 -6.73 12.17 -25.88
C PHE A 17 -7.17 11.07 -24.91
N ALA A 18 -8.25 10.34 -25.25
CA ALA A 18 -8.71 9.20 -24.45
C ALA A 18 -7.65 8.09 -24.43
N GLY A 19 -7.02 7.80 -25.58
CA GLY A 19 -5.93 6.83 -25.67
C GLY A 19 -4.73 7.22 -24.81
N LEU A 20 -4.31 8.48 -24.85
CA LEU A 20 -3.22 8.99 -24.01
C LEU A 20 -3.58 8.94 -22.52
N TYR A 21 -4.81 9.31 -22.16
CA TYR A 21 -5.27 9.22 -20.78
C TYR A 21 -5.22 7.76 -20.28
N LEU A 22 -5.78 6.83 -21.05
CA LEU A 22 -5.78 5.41 -20.69
C LEU A 22 -4.38 4.81 -20.61
N LEU A 23 -3.44 5.29 -21.44
CA LEU A 23 -2.04 4.86 -21.41
C LEU A 23 -1.40 5.06 -20.03
N PHE A 24 -1.76 6.13 -19.32
CA PHE A 24 -1.24 6.41 -17.97
C PHE A 24 -2.17 5.95 -16.85
N ALA A 25 -3.49 6.02 -17.07
CA ALA A 25 -4.47 5.64 -16.06
C ALA A 25 -4.46 4.14 -15.79
N VAL A 26 -4.36 3.30 -16.83
CA VAL A 26 -4.40 1.84 -16.69
C VAL A 26 -3.25 1.30 -15.83
N PRO A 27 -1.97 1.68 -16.06
CA PRO A 27 -0.88 1.30 -15.17
C PRO A 27 -1.10 1.73 -13.71
N SER A 28 -1.57 2.97 -13.48
CA SER A 28 -1.83 3.46 -12.12
C SER A 28 -2.90 2.64 -11.40
N TRP A 29 -4.02 2.31 -12.08
CA TRP A 29 -5.08 1.48 -11.51
C TRP A 29 -4.63 0.05 -11.24
N ALA A 30 -3.69 -0.48 -12.02
CA ALA A 30 -3.13 -1.80 -11.76
C ALA A 30 -2.32 -1.81 -10.45
N ASN A 31 -1.49 -0.79 -10.24
CA ASN A 31 -0.72 -0.66 -9.01
C ASN A 31 -1.60 -0.31 -7.81
N ASP A 32 -2.63 0.52 -7.98
CA ASP A 32 -3.58 0.81 -6.91
C ASP A 32 -4.29 -0.46 -6.43
N ARG A 33 -4.65 -1.38 -7.34
CA ARG A 33 -5.19 -2.69 -6.95
C ARG A 33 -4.18 -3.54 -6.19
N LYS A 34 -2.93 -3.58 -6.64
CA LYS A 34 -1.85 -4.28 -5.93
C LYS A 34 -1.66 -3.77 -4.50
N LEU A 35 -1.75 -2.44 -4.30
CA LEU A 35 -1.70 -1.83 -2.98
C LEU A 35 -2.91 -2.25 -2.13
N ALA A 36 -4.13 -2.14 -2.67
CA ALA A 36 -5.34 -2.54 -1.96
C ALA A 36 -5.31 -4.02 -1.55
N ASP A 37 -4.84 -4.90 -2.43
CA ASP A 37 -4.67 -6.32 -2.10
C ASP A 37 -3.64 -6.53 -0.98
N LEU A 38 -2.57 -5.72 -0.92
CA LEU A 38 -1.59 -5.78 0.18
C LEU A 38 -2.20 -5.29 1.50
N GLU A 39 -2.97 -4.21 1.48
CA GLU A 39 -3.71 -3.69 2.64
C GLU A 39 -4.70 -4.73 3.18
N ASP A 40 -5.50 -5.32 2.30
CA ASP A 40 -6.49 -6.35 2.66
C ASP A 40 -5.82 -7.56 3.29
N ARG A 41 -4.69 -8.02 2.75
CA ARG A 41 -3.93 -9.13 3.31
C ARG A 41 -3.32 -8.80 4.67
N LEU A 42 -2.86 -7.56 4.86
CA LEU A 42 -2.32 -7.10 6.14
C LEU A 42 -3.42 -7.00 7.21
N LEU A 43 -4.59 -6.47 6.85
CA LEU A 43 -5.75 -6.38 7.74
C LEU A 43 -6.37 -7.74 8.08
N ALA A 44 -6.42 -8.65 7.10
CA ALA A 44 -6.98 -9.98 7.29
C ALA A 44 -6.06 -10.91 8.09
N TYR A 45 -4.78 -10.57 8.23
CA TYR A 45 -3.87 -11.35 9.06
C TYR A 45 -4.26 -11.23 10.53
N PRO A 46 -4.43 -12.34 11.26
CA PRO A 46 -4.88 -12.28 12.65
C PRO A 46 -3.91 -11.42 13.48
N PRO A 47 -4.40 -10.53 14.34
CA PRO A 47 -3.54 -9.84 15.28
C PRO A 47 -3.05 -10.83 16.36
N PRO A 48 -1.97 -10.49 17.08
CA PRO A 48 -1.56 -11.27 18.23
C PRO A 48 -2.69 -11.33 19.29
N PRO A 49 -2.67 -12.32 20.21
CA PRO A 49 -3.60 -12.34 21.33
C PRO A 49 -3.61 -11.01 22.10
N GLU A 50 -4.75 -10.67 22.70
CA GLU A 50 -4.91 -9.44 23.50
C GLU A 50 -4.56 -8.16 22.72
N THR A 51 -4.71 -8.19 21.40
CA THR A 51 -4.44 -7.07 20.51
C THR A 51 -5.72 -6.73 19.75
N SER A 52 -6.02 -5.44 19.67
CA SER A 52 -7.15 -4.90 18.92
C SER A 52 -6.66 -3.91 17.88
N HIS A 53 -7.42 -3.78 16.79
CA HIS A 53 -7.22 -2.67 15.86
C HIS A 53 -7.58 -1.36 16.55
N THR A 54 -6.85 -0.30 16.20
CA THR A 54 -7.33 1.06 16.46
C THR A 54 -8.51 1.36 15.51
N ASP A 55 -9.26 2.45 15.75
CA ASP A 55 -10.41 2.83 14.92
C ASP A 55 -10.02 3.18 13.46
N TYR A 56 -8.73 3.16 13.12
CA TYR A 56 -8.18 3.43 11.80
C TYR A 56 -7.88 2.11 11.08
N GLY A 57 -8.33 2.01 9.81
CA GLY A 57 -8.04 0.88 8.93
C GLY A 57 -6.57 0.82 8.48
N ALA A 58 -6.31 0.13 7.37
CA ALA A 58 -4.98 0.19 6.77
C ALA A 58 -4.74 1.55 6.09
N GLU A 59 -3.50 2.03 6.19
CA GLU A 59 -2.99 3.18 5.48
C GLU A 59 -1.98 2.72 4.43
N GLY A 60 -2.37 2.82 3.16
CA GLY A 60 -1.54 2.47 2.02
C GLY A 60 -0.96 3.69 1.32
N SER A 61 0.23 3.50 0.75
CA SER A 61 0.81 4.47 -0.17
C SER A 61 1.69 3.77 -1.19
N ILE A 62 1.58 4.22 -2.44
CA ILE A 62 2.57 3.98 -3.49
C ILE A 62 3.43 5.23 -3.59
N THR A 63 4.74 5.10 -3.38
CA THR A 63 5.67 6.22 -3.49
C THR A 63 7.02 5.71 -3.93
N LEU A 64 7.75 6.51 -4.72
CA LEU A 64 9.16 6.23 -4.97
C LEU A 64 9.97 6.56 -3.70
N LEU A 65 10.50 5.55 -3.01
CA LEU A 65 11.46 5.77 -1.93
C LEU A 65 12.89 5.65 -2.50
N GLY A 66 13.63 6.77 -2.42
CA GLY A 66 15.00 6.88 -2.93
C GLY A 66 15.05 7.30 -4.41
N ASN A 67 16.20 7.12 -5.05
CA ASN A 67 16.45 7.53 -6.44
C ASN A 67 16.47 6.33 -7.40
N GLY A 68 15.56 5.37 -7.22
CA GLY A 68 15.49 4.15 -8.01
C GLY A 68 14.45 4.20 -9.12
N ASN A 69 14.35 3.10 -9.88
CA ASN A 69 13.32 2.88 -10.89
C ASN A 69 12.56 1.62 -10.48
N HIS A 70 11.63 1.79 -9.55
CA HIS A 70 10.91 0.71 -8.88
C HIS A 70 9.61 1.26 -8.27
N CYS A 71 8.64 0.39 -8.01
CA CYS A 71 7.40 0.80 -7.37
C CYS A 71 7.35 0.30 -5.94
N ASP A 72 7.42 1.20 -4.96
CA ASP A 72 7.31 0.82 -3.55
C ASP A 72 5.87 0.88 -3.05
N TYR A 73 5.44 -0.23 -2.47
CA TYR A 73 4.16 -0.40 -1.83
C TYR A 73 4.38 -0.44 -0.33
N ARG A 74 3.66 0.43 0.38
CA ARG A 74 3.66 0.47 1.83
C ARG A 74 2.24 0.40 2.32
N ALA A 75 1.94 -0.58 3.18
CA ALA A 75 0.68 -0.67 3.91
C ALA A 75 0.97 -0.68 5.41
N ARG A 76 0.22 0.11 6.18
CA ARG A 76 0.38 0.23 7.64
C ARG A 76 -0.92 -0.04 8.35
N ILE A 77 -0.86 -0.70 9.49
CA ILE A 77 -1.99 -0.83 10.41
C ILE A 77 -1.56 -0.42 11.81
N SER A 78 -2.44 0.30 12.50
CA SER A 78 -2.24 0.72 13.88
C SER A 78 -3.03 -0.18 14.82
N LEU A 79 -2.33 -0.72 15.82
CA LEU A 79 -2.83 -1.73 16.75
C LEU A 79 -2.55 -1.29 18.19
N TYR A 80 -3.37 -1.82 19.10
CA TYR A 80 -3.19 -1.67 20.54
C TYR A 80 -3.09 -3.05 21.19
N THR A 81 -2.13 -3.24 22.10
CA THR A 81 -1.89 -4.53 22.78
C THR A 81 -1.47 -4.37 24.23
N SER A 82 -1.78 -5.39 25.04
CA SER A 82 -1.22 -5.59 26.39
C SER A 82 0.10 -6.37 26.41
N LEU A 83 0.52 -6.92 25.26
CA LEU A 83 1.74 -7.73 25.15
C LEU A 83 3.01 -6.88 25.25
N SER A 84 4.13 -7.48 25.66
CA SER A 84 5.44 -6.81 25.61
C SER A 84 5.93 -6.61 24.17
N GLU A 85 6.80 -5.62 23.95
CA GLU A 85 7.41 -5.36 22.64
C GLU A 85 8.06 -6.64 22.06
N GLU A 86 8.75 -7.44 22.88
CA GLU A 86 9.40 -8.69 22.44
C GLU A 86 8.40 -9.75 21.99
N ALA A 87 7.22 -9.83 22.62
CA ALA A 87 6.18 -10.77 22.24
C ALA A 87 5.56 -10.38 20.89
N VAL A 88 5.30 -9.08 20.67
CA VAL A 88 4.82 -8.54 19.39
C VAL A 88 5.84 -8.78 18.28
N LEU A 89 7.11 -8.44 18.52
CA LEU A 89 8.19 -8.65 17.55
C LEU A 89 8.32 -10.13 17.17
N ARG A 90 8.26 -11.04 18.15
CA ARG A 90 8.33 -12.48 17.91
C ARG A 90 7.17 -12.98 17.08
N TYR A 91 5.96 -12.47 17.33
CA TYR A 91 4.76 -12.81 16.57
C TYR A 91 4.92 -12.42 15.09
N TYR A 92 5.26 -11.16 14.81
CA TYR A 92 5.39 -10.68 13.43
C TYR A 92 6.66 -11.19 12.72
N ALA A 93 7.70 -11.59 13.45
CA ALA A 93 8.85 -12.28 12.87
C ALA A 93 8.50 -13.64 12.26
N ALA A 94 7.48 -14.32 12.80
CA ALA A 94 6.96 -15.59 12.27
C ALA A 94 5.87 -15.40 11.19
N ALA A 95 5.29 -14.21 11.07
CA ALA A 95 4.16 -13.95 10.18
C ALA A 95 4.50 -14.15 8.70
N ARG A 96 3.62 -14.84 7.99
CA ARG A 96 3.73 -15.17 6.56
C ARG A 96 2.58 -14.50 5.81
N ILE A 97 2.75 -13.22 5.49
CA ILE A 97 1.81 -12.46 4.67
C ILE A 97 2.40 -12.38 3.26
N PRO A 98 1.68 -12.78 2.20
CA PRO A 98 2.17 -12.66 0.83
C PRO A 98 2.39 -11.19 0.44
N GLY A 99 3.47 -10.92 -0.30
CA GLY A 99 3.78 -9.60 -0.86
C GLY A 99 3.08 -9.36 -2.20
N VAL A 100 3.34 -8.22 -2.82
CA VAL A 100 2.75 -7.84 -4.11
C VAL A 100 3.13 -8.85 -5.19
N GLU A 101 4.43 -9.11 -5.32
CA GLU A 101 4.99 -10.13 -6.22
C GLU A 101 5.85 -11.16 -5.47
N ALA A 102 6.17 -10.90 -4.20
CA ALA A 102 6.93 -11.79 -3.34
C ALA A 102 6.04 -12.82 -2.62
N GLU A 103 6.58 -14.02 -2.36
CA GLU A 103 5.90 -15.03 -1.53
C GLU A 103 5.67 -14.56 -0.09
N ARG A 104 6.49 -13.62 0.39
CA ARG A 104 6.39 -13.04 1.73
C ARG A 104 6.80 -11.57 1.72
N VAL A 105 5.97 -10.70 2.27
CA VAL A 105 6.31 -9.30 2.50
C VAL A 105 7.15 -9.12 3.77
N PRO A 106 8.23 -8.33 3.71
CA PRO A 106 8.92 -7.82 4.89
C PRO A 106 7.97 -7.00 5.78
N LEU A 107 7.97 -7.30 7.08
CA LEU A 107 7.22 -6.54 8.07
C LEU A 107 8.17 -5.75 8.97
N ARG A 108 7.81 -4.51 9.28
CA ARG A 108 8.45 -3.68 10.28
C ARG A 108 7.43 -3.33 11.36
N VAL A 109 7.88 -3.29 12.60
CA VAL A 109 7.03 -2.95 13.74
C VAL A 109 7.60 -1.70 14.40
N TYR A 110 6.75 -0.70 14.61
CA TYR A 110 7.10 0.57 15.22
C TYR A 110 6.29 0.74 16.50
N PHE A 111 6.97 0.95 17.63
CA PHE A 111 6.34 1.16 18.92
C PHE A 111 6.29 2.65 19.24
N GLU A 112 5.14 3.12 19.72
CA GLU A 112 4.96 4.51 20.11
C GLU A 112 5.46 4.74 21.54
N ARG A 113 6.51 5.57 21.69
CA ARG A 113 7.06 5.97 22.99
C ARG A 113 6.63 7.39 23.30
N HIS A 114 5.94 7.58 24.42
CA HIS A 114 5.60 8.90 24.91
C HIS A 114 6.83 9.53 25.58
N GLN A 115 7.18 10.76 25.22
CA GLN A 115 8.25 11.48 25.93
C GLN A 115 7.81 11.76 27.37
N GLY A 116 8.49 11.15 28.34
CA GLY A 116 8.31 11.41 29.77
C GLY A 116 7.67 10.26 30.56
N ASP A 117 7.22 9.20 29.91
CA ASP A 117 6.83 7.94 30.55
C ASP A 117 7.83 6.85 30.13
N ASP A 118 8.41 6.15 31.11
CA ASP A 118 9.33 5.03 30.86
C ASP A 118 8.57 3.76 30.38
N GLY A 119 7.27 3.88 30.07
CA GLY A 119 6.35 2.79 29.80
C GLY A 119 5.91 2.70 28.33
N PHE A 120 5.84 1.47 27.82
CA PHE A 120 5.20 1.13 26.55
C PHE A 120 3.70 1.48 26.60
N SER A 121 3.24 2.29 25.64
CA SER A 121 1.85 2.78 25.59
C SER A 121 0.82 1.70 25.19
N GLY A 122 1.27 0.52 24.75
CA GLY A 122 0.42 -0.50 24.13
C GLY A 122 0.18 -0.26 22.63
N SER A 123 0.39 0.97 22.14
CA SER A 123 0.19 1.35 20.74
C SER A 123 1.41 1.00 19.88
N PHE A 124 1.17 0.39 18.73
CA PHE A 124 2.21 0.08 17.75
C PHE A 124 1.65 0.02 16.32
N ILE A 125 2.56 0.19 15.35
CA ILE A 125 2.26 0.14 13.92
C ILE A 125 2.98 -1.06 13.32
N VAL A 126 2.26 -1.83 12.50
CA VAL A 126 2.84 -2.85 11.63
C VAL A 126 2.84 -2.31 10.22
N GLU A 127 4.01 -2.28 9.59
CA GLU A 127 4.22 -1.85 8.22
C GLU A 127 4.62 -3.04 7.36
N ALA A 128 3.86 -3.32 6.32
CA ALA A 128 4.27 -4.15 5.21
C ALA A 128 4.89 -3.27 4.13
N PHE A 129 6.08 -3.66 3.68
CA PHE A 129 6.81 -2.93 2.64
C PHE A 129 7.28 -3.89 1.56
N ASP A 130 6.89 -3.63 0.31
CA ASP A 130 7.32 -4.41 -0.86
C ASP A 130 7.74 -3.48 -2.01
N SER A 131 8.63 -3.95 -2.87
CA SER A 131 9.14 -3.18 -4.00
C SER A 131 9.17 -4.05 -5.25
N THR A 132 8.58 -3.57 -6.34
CA THR A 132 8.50 -4.29 -7.62
C THR A 132 9.14 -3.50 -8.74
N ASP A 133 9.25 -4.12 -9.91
CA ASP A 133 9.56 -3.40 -11.13
C ASP A 133 8.59 -2.22 -11.34
N PRO A 134 9.07 -1.10 -11.91
CA PRO A 134 8.35 0.17 -12.00
C PRO A 134 7.18 0.12 -12.99
N GLY A 135 7.23 -0.80 -13.96
CA GLY A 135 6.25 -0.90 -15.02
C GLY A 135 6.08 0.42 -15.79
N LEU A 136 4.83 0.78 -16.08
CA LEU A 136 4.46 1.99 -16.84
C LEU A 136 3.76 3.06 -15.98
N ASP A 137 3.67 2.86 -14.66
CA ASP A 137 3.08 3.85 -13.77
C ASP A 137 4.11 4.92 -13.46
N LEU A 138 3.82 6.15 -13.89
CA LEU A 138 4.71 7.30 -13.73
C LEU A 138 5.05 7.63 -12.27
N ARG A 139 4.29 7.13 -11.29
CA ARG A 139 4.59 7.30 -9.86
C ARG A 139 5.80 6.49 -9.40
N CYS A 140 6.23 5.51 -10.21
CA CYS A 140 7.29 4.56 -9.89
C CYS A 140 8.62 4.86 -10.65
N HIS A 141 8.72 6.01 -11.33
CA HIS A 141 9.90 6.50 -12.07
C HIS A 141 10.34 7.86 -11.54
#